data_AF-A0A554S1U3-F1
#
_entry.id   AF-A0A554S1U3-F1
#
_cell.length_a   1.000
_cell.length_b   1.000
_cell.length_c   1.000
_cell.angle_alpha   90.00
_cell.angle_beta   90.00
_cell.angle_gamma   90.00
#
_symmetry.space_group_name_H-M   'P 1'
#
loop_
_entity.id
_entity.type
_entity.pdbx_description
1 polymer ?
#
loop_
_entity_poly.entity_id
_entity_poly.type
_entity_poly.pdbx_seq_one_letter_code
_entity_poly.pdbx_strand_id
1 'polypeptide(L)'
;MNAVVSSFPDPQTLDVIDQLVGIAPGSALDRLRAQREQARTQAQQSYLALFAPAEPVAGHFEIADRFAVAAFVAGLHGQPEVARFYAEALAGQGVAKAIEAEVARGAAQGPYGRYPEGPLSVEDEAGPVYAVDAAQRAVLGERLSAGLAHAHLLVFHPRDASPAALQALLDAGWRTTEIVTLSQLVAFLAFQIRVVIGLRALATPSA
;
A
#
# COMPACT_ATOMS: atom_id res chain seq x y z
N MET A 1 27.78 -3.70 17.52
CA MET A 1 27.03 -4.79 18.18
C MET A 1 25.72 -4.93 17.44
N ASN A 2 25.58 -6.04 16.70
CA ASN A 2 24.51 -6.27 15.74
C ASN A 2 23.19 -6.50 16.47
N ALA A 3 22.24 -5.57 16.31
CA ALA A 3 20.87 -5.79 16.73
C ALA A 3 20.21 -6.73 15.72
N VAL A 4 19.95 -7.95 16.18
CA VAL A 4 19.27 -9.02 15.47
C VAL A 4 17.85 -8.53 15.16
N VAL A 5 17.50 -8.51 13.87
CA VAL A 5 16.13 -8.37 13.38
C VAL A 5 15.28 -9.41 14.12
N SER A 6 14.27 -8.94 14.86
CA SER A 6 13.26 -9.81 15.46
C SER A 6 12.72 -10.73 14.39
N SER A 7 12.85 -12.04 14.60
CA SER A 7 12.53 -13.08 13.63
C SER A 7 11.08 -12.98 13.15
N PHE A 8 10.89 -12.44 11.95
CA PHE A 8 9.68 -12.68 11.18
C PHE A 8 9.57 -14.19 10.92
N PRO A 9 8.36 -14.78 10.98
CA PRO A 9 8.16 -16.15 10.51
C PRO A 9 8.62 -16.24 9.04
N ASP A 10 9.20 -17.39 8.68
CA ASP A 10 9.72 -17.64 7.33
C ASP A 10 8.64 -17.30 6.26
N PRO A 11 8.87 -16.29 5.39
CA PRO A 11 7.92 -15.88 4.36
C PRO A 11 7.54 -16.99 3.36
N GLN A 12 8.23 -18.13 3.42
CA GLN A 12 7.99 -19.33 2.60
C GLN A 12 6.83 -20.22 3.10
N THR A 13 6.30 -20.02 4.32
CA THR A 13 5.32 -20.97 4.90
C THR A 13 3.87 -20.49 4.97
N LEU A 14 3.59 -19.19 4.87
CA LEU A 14 2.21 -18.67 4.92
C LEU A 14 1.99 -17.54 3.90
N ASP A 15 1.02 -17.72 3.01
CA ASP A 15 0.57 -16.71 2.05
C ASP A 15 -0.05 -15.51 2.79
N VAL A 16 0.40 -14.29 2.48
CA VAL A 16 -0.02 -13.09 3.23
C VAL A 16 -1.52 -12.82 3.09
N ILE A 17 -2.12 -13.10 1.93
CA ILE A 17 -3.56 -12.93 1.74
C ILE A 17 -4.31 -13.94 2.61
N ASP A 18 -3.88 -15.20 2.66
CA ASP A 18 -4.48 -16.21 3.54
C ASP A 18 -4.38 -15.83 5.01
N GLN A 19 -3.23 -15.29 5.44
CA GLN A 19 -3.03 -14.79 6.78
C GLN A 19 -3.99 -13.62 7.11
N LEU A 20 -4.08 -12.63 6.22
CA LEU A 20 -4.95 -11.47 6.40
C LEU A 20 -6.43 -11.85 6.43
N VAL A 21 -6.84 -12.89 5.69
CA VAL A 21 -8.23 -13.37 5.70
C VAL A 21 -8.49 -14.33 6.87
N GLY A 22 -7.46 -15.00 7.40
CA GLY A 22 -7.61 -16.06 8.40
C GLY A 22 -8.01 -17.41 7.78
N ILE A 23 -7.53 -17.70 6.56
CA ILE A 23 -7.87 -18.94 5.85
C ILE A 23 -7.11 -20.12 6.47
N ALA A 24 -7.86 -21.01 7.13
CA ALA A 24 -7.30 -22.26 7.65
C ALA A 24 -7.03 -23.27 6.52
N PRO A 25 -5.92 -24.02 6.57
CA PRO A 25 -5.66 -25.12 5.63
C PRO A 25 -6.82 -26.12 5.58
N GLY A 26 -7.21 -26.54 4.39
CA GLY A 26 -8.34 -27.46 4.17
C GLY A 26 -9.73 -26.83 4.35
N SER A 27 -9.84 -25.53 4.61
CA SER A 27 -11.13 -24.82 4.61
C SER A 27 -11.73 -24.73 3.18
N ALA A 28 -12.99 -24.31 3.08
CA ALA A 28 -13.63 -24.09 1.78
C ALA A 28 -12.88 -23.00 0.97
N LEU A 29 -12.44 -21.93 1.61
CA LEU A 29 -11.68 -20.86 0.97
C LEU A 29 -10.26 -21.30 0.57
N ASP A 30 -9.59 -22.13 1.37
CA ASP A 30 -8.29 -22.68 1.00
C ASP A 30 -8.39 -23.55 -0.26
N ARG A 31 -9.40 -24.44 -0.32
CA ARG A 31 -9.69 -25.23 -1.53
C ARG A 31 -10.02 -24.36 -2.74
N LEU A 32 -10.76 -23.27 -2.55
CA LEU A 32 -11.09 -22.33 -3.63
C LEU A 32 -9.82 -21.66 -4.17
N ARG A 33 -8.95 -21.17 -3.29
CA ARG A 33 -7.68 -20.54 -3.69
C ARG A 33 -6.73 -21.54 -4.34
N ALA A 34 -6.74 -22.81 -3.92
CA ALA A 34 -5.97 -23.87 -4.57
C ALA A 34 -6.37 -24.12 -6.04
N GLN A 35 -7.62 -23.83 -6.45
CA GLN A 35 -8.04 -23.90 -7.87
C GLN A 35 -7.42 -22.81 -8.75
N ARG A 36 -6.76 -21.82 -8.12
CA ARG A 36 -6.07 -20.70 -8.77
C ARG A 36 -4.65 -20.59 -8.21
N GLU A 37 -3.96 -21.71 -8.11
CA GLU A 37 -2.59 -21.81 -7.55
C GLU A 37 -1.65 -20.73 -8.09
N GLN A 38 -1.63 -20.51 -9.41
CA GLN A 38 -0.78 -19.47 -10.00
C GLN A 38 -1.07 -18.07 -9.43
N ALA A 39 -2.34 -17.72 -9.24
CA ALA A 39 -2.71 -16.41 -8.68
C ALA A 39 -2.29 -16.30 -7.20
N ARG A 40 -2.44 -17.37 -6.42
CA ARG A 40 -1.98 -17.45 -5.02
C ARG A 40 -0.45 -17.27 -4.95
N THR A 41 0.29 -18.11 -5.69
CA THR A 41 1.75 -18.07 -5.73
C THR A 41 2.28 -16.72 -6.21
N GLN A 42 1.75 -16.17 -7.30
CA GLN A 42 2.24 -14.90 -7.86
C GLN A 42 1.88 -13.69 -6.99
N ALA A 43 0.77 -13.72 -6.25
CA ALA A 43 0.47 -12.70 -5.26
C ALA A 43 1.51 -12.71 -4.12
N GLN A 44 1.87 -13.90 -3.62
CA GLN A 44 2.92 -14.03 -2.61
C GLN A 44 4.28 -13.59 -3.15
N GLN A 45 4.66 -13.97 -4.37
CA GLN A 45 5.92 -13.52 -4.96
C GLN A 45 5.97 -12.01 -5.19
N SER A 46 4.83 -11.39 -5.55
CA SER A 46 4.73 -9.92 -5.65
C SER A 46 4.93 -9.25 -4.30
N TYR A 47 4.35 -9.80 -3.23
CA TYR A 47 4.60 -9.34 -1.87
C TYR A 47 6.09 -9.42 -1.52
N LEU A 48 6.74 -10.55 -1.77
CA LEU A 48 8.16 -10.74 -1.47
C LEU A 48 9.04 -9.79 -2.27
N ALA A 49 8.78 -9.60 -3.57
CA ALA A 49 9.52 -8.65 -4.38
C ALA A 49 9.43 -7.20 -3.86
N LEU A 50 8.32 -6.85 -3.21
CA LEU A 50 8.09 -5.51 -2.66
C LEU A 50 8.59 -5.36 -1.23
N PHE A 51 8.46 -6.35 -0.35
CA PHE A 51 8.76 -6.22 1.08
C PHE A 51 10.00 -6.99 1.55
N ALA A 52 10.50 -7.94 0.75
CA ALA A 52 11.70 -8.72 1.01
C ALA A 52 12.47 -8.99 -0.31
N PRO A 53 12.83 -7.93 -1.08
CA PRO A 53 13.50 -8.09 -2.37
C PRO A 53 14.85 -8.80 -2.22
N ALA A 54 15.17 -9.66 -3.19
CA ALA A 54 16.48 -10.29 -3.27
C ALA A 54 17.57 -9.25 -3.62
N GLU A 55 18.74 -9.39 -3.00
CA GLU A 55 19.89 -8.54 -3.29
C GLU A 55 20.45 -8.80 -4.70
N PRO A 56 20.97 -7.76 -5.40
CA PRO A 56 21.11 -6.38 -4.94
C PRO A 56 19.82 -5.55 -5.09
N VAL A 57 19.43 -4.84 -4.04
CA VAL A 57 18.30 -3.89 -4.10
C VAL A 57 18.77 -2.57 -4.72
N ALA A 58 18.14 -2.16 -5.83
CA ALA A 58 18.46 -0.88 -6.48
C ALA A 58 17.74 0.30 -5.82
N GLY A 59 18.49 1.37 -5.54
CA GLY A 59 17.94 2.62 -4.97
C GLY A 59 17.93 2.63 -3.44
N HIS A 60 17.29 3.65 -2.90
CA HIS A 60 17.21 4.01 -1.48
C HIS A 60 15.76 4.02 -0.98
N PHE A 61 14.89 3.22 -1.60
CA PHE A 61 13.53 3.01 -1.10
C PHE A 61 13.53 1.87 -0.09
N GLU A 62 13.87 2.24 1.15
CA GLU A 62 14.04 1.35 2.29
C GLU A 62 12.78 0.53 2.59
N ILE A 63 12.98 -0.69 3.10
CA ILE A 63 11.87 -1.59 3.46
C ILE A 63 10.95 -0.96 4.51
N ALA A 64 11.52 -0.22 5.48
CA ALA A 64 10.73 0.49 6.48
C ALA A 64 9.77 1.53 5.85
N ASP A 65 10.23 2.27 4.84
CA ASP A 65 9.40 3.25 4.13
C ASP A 65 8.30 2.57 3.30
N ARG A 66 8.57 1.38 2.74
CA ARG A 66 7.55 0.57 2.05
C ARG A 66 6.45 0.15 3.00
N PHE A 67 6.78 -0.25 4.22
CA PHE A 67 5.80 -0.56 5.27
C PHE A 67 5.03 0.69 5.71
N ALA A 68 5.66 1.87 5.78
CA ALA A 68 4.99 3.14 6.09
C ALA A 68 3.95 3.50 5.02
N VAL A 69 4.31 3.40 3.74
CA VAL A 69 3.37 3.58 2.62
C VAL A 69 2.25 2.53 2.67
N ALA A 70 2.56 1.27 2.99
CA ALA A 70 1.58 0.20 3.05
C ALA A 70 0.55 0.39 4.16
N ALA A 71 0.99 0.77 5.37
CA ALA A 71 0.11 1.10 6.48
C ALA A 71 -0.79 2.30 6.14
N PHE A 72 -0.23 3.34 5.51
CA PHE A 72 -0.99 4.49 5.04
C PHE A 72 -2.07 4.10 4.02
N VAL A 73 -1.70 3.41 2.94
CA VAL A 73 -2.62 2.97 1.88
C VAL A 73 -3.71 2.04 2.43
N ALA A 74 -3.37 1.08 3.28
CA ALA A 74 -4.34 0.19 3.90
C ALA A 74 -5.32 0.95 4.81
N GLY A 75 -4.83 1.97 5.52
CA GLY A 75 -5.65 2.91 6.28
C GLY A 75 -6.64 3.68 5.41
N LEU A 76 -6.20 4.22 4.27
CA LEU A 76 -7.08 4.93 3.33
C LEU A 76 -8.19 4.05 2.74
N HIS A 77 -7.95 2.75 2.59
CA HIS A 77 -8.97 1.78 2.15
C HIS A 77 -9.95 1.37 3.27
N GLY A 78 -9.80 1.90 4.48
CA GLY A 78 -10.66 1.59 5.62
C GLY A 78 -10.56 0.14 6.10
N GLN A 79 -9.40 -0.51 5.92
CA GLN A 79 -9.16 -1.90 6.34
C GLN A 79 -8.26 -1.94 7.59
N PRO A 80 -8.80 -1.85 8.82
CA PRO A 80 -8.01 -1.69 10.04
C PRO A 80 -7.09 -2.89 10.31
N GLU A 81 -7.52 -4.11 9.98
CA GLU A 81 -6.70 -5.31 10.18
C GLU A 81 -5.50 -5.37 9.23
N VAL A 82 -5.68 -4.96 7.97
CA VAL A 82 -4.60 -4.89 6.99
C VAL A 82 -3.65 -3.74 7.33
N ALA A 83 -4.19 -2.59 7.75
CA ALA A 83 -3.40 -1.46 8.21
C ALA A 83 -2.53 -1.84 9.42
N ARG A 84 -3.11 -2.56 10.40
CA ARG A 84 -2.37 -3.07 11.56
C ARG A 84 -1.27 -4.03 11.16
N PHE A 85 -1.54 -4.98 10.26
CA PHE A 85 -0.52 -5.92 9.75
C PHE A 85 0.71 -5.19 9.21
N TYR A 86 0.53 -4.14 8.42
CA TYR A 86 1.65 -3.35 7.91
C TYR A 86 2.28 -2.43 8.96
N ALA A 87 1.48 -1.87 9.88
CA ALA A 87 1.95 -1.00 10.94
C ALA A 87 2.84 -1.72 11.97
N GLU A 88 2.62 -3.02 12.19
CA GLU A 88 3.43 -3.86 13.10
C GLU A 88 4.91 -3.93 12.69
N ALA A 89 5.23 -3.69 11.41
CA ALA A 89 6.59 -3.67 10.89
C ALA A 89 7.27 -2.28 10.96
N LEU A 90 6.57 -1.24 11.42
CA LEU A 90 7.14 0.12 11.49
C LEU A 90 8.18 0.23 12.60
N ALA A 91 9.37 0.71 12.24
CA ALA A 91 10.42 1.02 13.17
C ALA A 91 10.15 2.37 13.86
N GLY A 92 9.67 2.33 15.10
CA GLY A 92 9.55 3.50 15.97
C GLY A 92 8.12 4.02 16.14
N GLN A 93 7.76 4.26 17.39
CA GLN A 93 6.42 4.70 17.76
C GLN A 93 6.06 6.09 17.20
N GLY A 94 7.05 6.94 16.92
CA GLY A 94 6.84 8.25 16.31
C GLY A 94 6.32 8.15 14.88
N VAL A 95 6.94 7.29 14.06
CA VAL A 95 6.52 7.05 12.67
C VAL A 95 5.13 6.42 12.63
N ALA A 96 4.87 5.41 13.48
CA ALA A 96 3.55 4.78 13.55
C ALA A 96 2.42 5.80 13.86
N LYS A 97 2.64 6.69 14.83
CA LYS A 97 1.67 7.76 15.17
C LYS A 97 1.52 8.78 14.06
N ALA A 98 2.62 9.15 13.39
CA ALA A 98 2.58 10.07 12.26
C ALA A 98 1.76 9.48 11.09
N ILE A 99 1.97 8.20 10.77
CA ILE A 99 1.20 7.50 9.74
C ILE A 99 -0.28 7.41 10.13
N GLU A 100 -0.61 7.08 11.38
CA GLU A 100 -2.00 7.05 11.86
C GLU A 100 -2.69 8.42 11.72
N ALA A 101 -2.01 9.50 12.10
CA ALA A 101 -2.52 10.87 11.94
C ALA A 101 -2.73 11.24 10.46
N GLU A 102 -1.80 10.85 9.59
CA GLU A 102 -1.91 11.11 8.15
C GLU A 102 -2.98 10.25 7.48
N VAL A 103 -3.23 9.01 7.92
CA VAL A 103 -4.39 8.22 7.47
C VAL A 103 -5.70 8.95 7.79
N ALA A 104 -5.85 9.46 9.02
CA ALA A 104 -7.03 10.21 9.42
C ALA A 104 -7.21 11.49 8.60
N ARG A 105 -6.11 12.21 8.33
CA ARG A 105 -6.09 13.43 7.49
C ARG A 105 -6.40 13.14 6.02
N GLY A 106 -5.88 12.04 5.48
CA GLY A 106 -6.01 11.65 4.08
C GLY A 106 -7.31 10.93 3.73
N ALA A 107 -8.15 10.62 4.73
CA ALA A 107 -9.42 9.93 4.53
C ALA A 107 -10.32 10.69 3.54
N ALA A 108 -10.75 10.00 2.48
CA ALA A 108 -11.58 10.54 1.40
C ALA A 108 -12.41 9.42 0.74
N GLN A 109 -13.26 9.78 -0.21
CA GLN A 109 -14.06 8.84 -1.01
C GLN A 109 -13.92 9.19 -2.50
N GLY A 110 -13.15 8.40 -3.24
CA GLY A 110 -12.96 8.56 -4.70
C GLY A 110 -13.51 7.37 -5.49
N PRO A 111 -13.18 7.24 -6.80
CA PRO A 111 -12.11 7.98 -7.47
C PRO A 111 -12.57 9.33 -8.02
N TYR A 112 -11.77 10.35 -7.74
CA TYR A 112 -11.81 11.67 -8.35
C TYR A 112 -10.98 11.71 -9.64
N GLY A 113 -11.10 12.83 -10.33
CA GLY A 113 -10.18 13.25 -11.38
C GLY A 113 -10.88 13.76 -12.61
N ARG A 114 -10.08 14.12 -13.61
CA ARG A 114 -10.55 14.74 -14.84
C ARG A 114 -10.30 13.89 -16.07
N TYR A 115 -11.24 13.92 -17.00
CA TYR A 115 -11.05 13.39 -18.35
C TYR A 115 -10.54 14.49 -19.29
N PRO A 116 -9.84 14.11 -20.38
CA PRO A 116 -9.67 15.01 -21.51
C PRO A 116 -11.03 15.52 -22.00
N GLU A 117 -11.06 16.73 -22.56
CA GLU A 117 -12.29 17.33 -23.10
C GLU A 117 -12.98 16.36 -24.07
N GLY A 118 -14.24 16.03 -23.79
CA GLY A 118 -14.97 15.01 -24.54
C GLY A 118 -16.17 14.46 -23.78
N PRO A 119 -16.80 13.37 -24.27
CA PRO A 119 -18.04 12.85 -23.69
C PRO A 119 -17.92 12.40 -22.23
N LEU A 120 -16.73 11.97 -21.82
CA LEU A 120 -16.48 11.47 -20.46
C LEU A 120 -16.22 12.59 -19.45
N SER A 121 -15.99 13.85 -19.88
CA SER A 121 -15.76 14.95 -18.92
C SER A 121 -16.98 15.29 -18.06
N VAL A 122 -18.16 14.75 -18.39
CA VAL A 122 -19.34 14.80 -17.51
C VAL A 122 -19.18 13.97 -16.24
N GLU A 123 -18.23 13.04 -16.22
CA GLU A 123 -17.86 12.21 -15.07
C GLU A 123 -16.70 12.81 -14.26
N ASP A 124 -16.26 14.05 -14.57
CA ASP A 124 -15.23 14.73 -13.79
C ASP A 124 -15.71 14.95 -12.36
N GLU A 125 -14.89 14.53 -11.40
CA GLU A 125 -15.17 14.73 -9.97
C GLU A 125 -13.97 15.39 -9.30
N ALA A 126 -14.20 16.53 -8.65
CA ALA A 126 -13.17 17.23 -7.90
C ALA A 126 -13.00 16.59 -6.51
N GLY A 127 -11.76 16.42 -6.09
CA GLY A 127 -11.40 15.89 -4.77
C GLY A 127 -10.30 16.69 -4.09
N PRO A 128 -10.05 16.42 -2.80
CA PRO A 128 -9.01 17.09 -2.04
C PRO A 128 -7.61 16.69 -2.54
N VAL A 129 -6.77 17.69 -2.80
CA VAL A 129 -5.33 17.45 -3.02
C VAL A 129 -4.66 17.28 -1.67
N TYR A 130 -4.23 16.06 -1.38
CA TYR A 130 -3.59 15.73 -0.11
C TYR A 130 -2.13 16.19 -0.05
N ALA A 131 -1.74 16.69 1.11
CA ALA A 131 -0.36 16.93 1.49
C ALA A 131 -0.18 16.60 2.98
N VAL A 132 0.97 16.01 3.31
CA VAL A 132 1.35 15.68 4.69
C VAL A 132 1.40 16.94 5.55
N ASP A 133 0.90 16.86 6.78
CA ASP A 133 0.94 17.95 7.75
C ASP A 133 2.39 18.38 8.06
N ALA A 134 2.62 19.66 8.33
CA ALA A 134 3.98 20.16 8.63
C ALA A 134 4.60 19.48 9.87
N ALA A 135 3.81 19.15 10.90
CA ALA A 135 4.29 18.46 12.08
C ALA A 135 4.65 17.00 11.78
N GLN A 136 3.85 16.31 10.95
CA GLN A 136 4.16 14.92 10.58
C GLN A 136 5.30 14.85 9.56
N ARG A 137 5.43 15.83 8.66
CA ARG A 137 6.57 15.97 7.76
C ARG A 137 7.90 16.10 8.52
N ALA A 138 7.90 16.77 9.67
CA ALA A 138 9.10 16.85 10.52
C ALA A 138 9.52 15.49 11.10
N VAL A 139 8.58 14.55 11.27
CA VAL A 139 8.84 13.18 11.74
C VAL A 139 9.18 12.22 10.60
N LEU A 140 8.41 12.30 9.51
CA LEU A 140 8.49 11.40 8.35
C LEU A 140 9.61 11.79 7.38
N GLY A 141 10.04 13.04 7.40
CA GLY A 141 10.97 13.59 6.42
C GLY A 141 10.30 13.91 5.08
N GLU A 142 10.99 14.71 4.26
CA GLU A 142 10.44 15.23 3.01
C GLU A 142 10.15 14.14 1.99
N ARG A 143 11.10 13.21 1.82
CA ARG A 143 11.04 12.15 0.82
C ARG A 143 9.86 11.20 1.05
N LEU A 144 9.69 10.67 2.27
CA LEU A 144 8.56 9.81 2.60
C LEU A 144 7.23 10.59 2.50
N SER A 145 7.21 11.86 2.93
CA SER A 145 6.01 12.70 2.84
C SER A 145 5.53 12.88 1.39
N ALA A 146 6.44 13.12 0.44
CA ALA A 146 6.11 13.17 -0.98
C ALA A 146 5.62 11.80 -1.51
N GLY A 147 6.21 10.71 -1.02
CA GLY A 147 5.76 9.35 -1.33
C GLY A 147 4.33 9.06 -0.87
N LEU A 148 3.95 9.51 0.34
CA LEU A 148 2.57 9.40 0.83
C LEU A 148 1.61 10.24 0.00
N ALA A 149 2.02 11.43 -0.44
CA ALA A 149 1.20 12.27 -1.32
C ALA A 149 0.94 11.60 -2.68
N HIS A 150 1.96 10.98 -3.27
CA HIS A 150 1.80 10.18 -4.48
C HIS A 150 0.93 8.94 -4.27
N ALA A 151 1.07 8.27 -3.13
CA ALA A 151 0.22 7.12 -2.80
C ALA A 151 -1.25 7.54 -2.68
N HIS A 152 -1.56 8.67 -2.03
CA HIS A 152 -2.91 9.22 -1.96
C HIS A 152 -3.46 9.56 -3.34
N LEU A 153 -2.66 10.23 -4.18
CA LEU A 153 -3.00 10.51 -5.58
C LEU A 153 -3.38 9.23 -6.33
N LEU A 154 -2.60 8.16 -6.23
CA LEU A 154 -2.92 6.91 -6.92
C LEU A 154 -4.13 6.16 -6.34
N VAL A 155 -4.45 6.35 -5.06
CA VAL A 155 -5.62 5.73 -4.42
C VAL A 155 -6.92 6.45 -4.81
N PHE A 156 -6.93 7.78 -4.80
CA PHE A 156 -8.16 8.57 -4.95
C PHE A 156 -8.24 9.37 -6.24
N HIS A 157 -7.12 9.73 -6.87
CA HIS A 157 -7.04 10.57 -8.06
C HIS A 157 -6.17 9.95 -9.16
N PRO A 158 -6.22 8.63 -9.45
CA PRO A 158 -5.27 8.00 -10.36
C PRO A 158 -5.29 8.61 -11.78
N ARG A 159 -6.39 9.25 -12.18
CA ARG A 159 -6.54 9.95 -13.46
C ARG A 159 -5.79 11.28 -13.53
N ASP A 160 -5.57 11.92 -12.39
CA ASP A 160 -4.84 13.19 -12.30
C ASP A 160 -3.31 12.98 -12.21
N ALA A 161 -2.85 11.72 -12.24
CA ALA A 161 -1.43 11.40 -12.34
C ALA A 161 -0.80 12.07 -13.56
N SER A 162 0.21 12.89 -13.32
CA SER A 162 0.74 13.82 -14.32
C SER A 162 2.26 13.99 -14.19
N PRO A 163 2.93 14.53 -15.22
CA PRO A 163 4.36 14.84 -15.14
C PRO A 163 4.72 15.75 -13.95
N ALA A 164 3.86 16.70 -13.60
CA ALA A 164 4.07 17.58 -12.44
C ALA A 164 4.04 16.81 -11.11
N ALA A 165 3.13 15.85 -10.97
CA ALA A 165 3.08 14.99 -9.78
C ALA A 165 4.33 14.11 -9.65
N LEU A 166 4.85 13.61 -10.78
CA LEU A 166 6.11 12.85 -10.79
C LEU A 166 7.32 13.75 -10.51
N GLN A 167 7.30 15.00 -10.99
CA GLN A 167 8.37 15.97 -10.72
C GLN A 167 8.46 16.30 -9.23
N ALA A 168 7.33 16.42 -8.52
CA ALA A 168 7.32 16.65 -7.08
C ALA A 168 8.04 15.54 -6.28
N LEU A 169 7.98 14.28 -6.75
CA LEU A 169 8.77 13.18 -6.17
C LEU A 169 10.26 13.34 -6.45
N LEU A 170 10.64 13.70 -7.68
CA LEU A 170 12.04 13.94 -8.05
C LEU A 170 12.64 15.09 -7.23
N ASP A 171 11.88 16.17 -7.03
CA ASP A 171 12.29 17.33 -6.24
C ASP A 171 12.47 16.96 -4.75
N ALA A 172 11.67 16.00 -4.24
CA ALA A 172 11.82 15.41 -2.92
C ALA A 172 12.94 14.35 -2.82
N GLY A 173 13.72 14.17 -3.90
CA GLY A 173 14.89 13.30 -3.95
C GLY A 173 14.61 11.86 -4.34
N TRP A 174 13.42 11.51 -4.83
CA TRP A 174 13.16 10.19 -5.41
C TRP A 174 13.89 10.01 -6.74
N ARG A 175 14.33 8.78 -7.02
CA ARG A 175 14.85 8.38 -8.34
C ARG A 175 13.74 7.77 -9.17
N THR A 176 13.84 7.86 -10.49
CA THR A 176 12.83 7.32 -11.42
C THR A 176 12.50 5.84 -11.16
N THR A 177 13.50 4.99 -10.92
CA THR A 177 13.28 3.57 -10.61
C THR A 177 12.51 3.37 -9.31
N GLU A 178 12.74 4.23 -8.31
CA GLU A 178 12.06 4.16 -7.02
C GLU A 178 10.62 4.65 -7.13
N ILE A 179 10.34 5.65 -7.98
CA ILE A 179 8.98 6.11 -8.30
C ILE A 179 8.18 4.97 -8.94
N VAL A 180 8.80 4.20 -9.83
CA VAL A 180 8.18 3.00 -10.42
C VAL A 180 7.86 1.98 -9.33
N THR A 181 8.83 1.66 -8.45
CA THR A 181 8.60 0.73 -7.33
C THR A 181 7.54 1.22 -6.36
N LEU A 182 7.49 2.51 -6.03
CA LEU A 182 6.45 3.13 -5.20
C LEU A 182 5.07 2.96 -5.85
N SER A 183 4.96 3.24 -7.15
CA SER A 183 3.69 3.10 -7.87
C SER A 183 3.24 1.64 -7.97
N GLN A 184 4.17 0.72 -8.16
CA GLN A 184 3.92 -0.72 -8.13
C GLN A 184 3.46 -1.20 -6.75
N LEU A 185 4.08 -0.70 -5.68
CA LEU A 185 3.69 -0.98 -4.31
C LEU A 185 2.24 -0.57 -4.06
N VAL A 186 1.87 0.67 -4.43
CA VAL A 186 0.49 1.17 -4.25
C VAL A 186 -0.52 0.35 -5.05
N ALA A 187 -0.19 0.01 -6.31
CA ALA A 187 -1.05 -0.84 -7.14
C ALA A 187 -1.22 -2.25 -6.55
N PHE A 188 -0.14 -2.87 -6.09
CA PHE A 188 -0.17 -4.17 -5.44
C PHE A 188 -1.02 -4.16 -4.16
N LEU A 189 -0.85 -3.14 -3.31
CA LEU A 189 -1.64 -3.00 -2.08
C LEU A 189 -3.13 -2.86 -2.40
N ALA A 190 -3.48 -2.02 -3.37
CA ALA A 190 -4.87 -1.83 -3.79
C ALA A 190 -5.48 -3.13 -4.35
N PHE A 191 -4.69 -3.95 -5.05
CA PHE A 191 -5.09 -5.31 -5.46
C PHE A 191 -5.29 -6.23 -4.24
N GLN A 192 -4.27 -6.35 -3.38
CA GLN A 192 -4.25 -7.27 -2.26
C GLN A 192 -5.42 -6.99 -1.30
N ILE A 193 -5.65 -5.71 -0.97
CA ILE A 193 -6.75 -5.27 -0.11
C ILE A 193 -8.11 -5.68 -0.69
N ARG A 194 -8.34 -5.48 -1.99
CA ARG A 194 -9.62 -5.87 -2.63
C ARG A 194 -9.81 -7.38 -2.63
N VAL A 195 -8.73 -8.16 -2.83
CA VAL A 195 -8.79 -9.63 -2.72
C VAL A 195 -9.14 -10.06 -1.29
N VAL A 196 -8.52 -9.47 -0.28
CA VAL A 196 -8.82 -9.74 1.14
C VAL A 196 -10.29 -9.45 1.45
N ILE A 197 -10.80 -8.28 1.04
CA ILE A 197 -12.20 -7.89 1.21
C ILE A 197 -13.14 -8.91 0.54
N GLY A 198 -12.86 -9.27 -0.72
CA GLY A 198 -13.68 -10.24 -1.47
C GLY A 198 -13.70 -11.63 -0.82
N LEU A 199 -12.55 -12.13 -0.35
CA LEU A 199 -12.48 -13.42 0.31
C LEU A 199 -13.19 -13.43 1.67
N ARG A 200 -13.12 -12.34 2.44
CA ARG A 200 -13.88 -12.19 3.69
C ARG A 200 -15.38 -12.17 3.44
N ALA A 201 -15.82 -11.52 2.37
CA ALA A 201 -17.24 -11.55 1.97
C ALA A 201 -17.71 -12.98 1.65
N LEU A 202 -16.88 -13.79 0.97
CA LEU A 202 -17.16 -15.21 0.69
C LEU A 202 -17.08 -16.11 1.94
N ALA A 203 -16.38 -15.70 2.99
CA ALA A 203 -16.28 -16.45 4.25
C ALA A 203 -17.57 -16.38 5.08
N THR A 204 -18.40 -15.35 4.85
CA THR A 204 -19.64 -15.14 5.58
C THR A 204 -20.71 -16.06 4.99
N PRO A 205 -21.38 -16.93 5.78
CA PRO A 205 -22.47 -17.74 5.26
C PRO A 205 -23.54 -16.82 4.65
N SER A 206 -24.03 -17.15 3.45
CA SER A 206 -25.22 -16.49 2.90
C SER A 206 -26.37 -16.63 3.92
N ALA A 207 -26.93 -15.49 4.34
CA ALA A 207 -28.07 -15.44 5.25
C ALA A 207 -29.33 -16.10 4.65
#